data_AF-A0A924XNP9-F1
#
_entry.id   AF-A0A924XNP9-F1
#
_cell.length_a   1.000
_cell.length_b   1.000
_cell.length_c   1.000
_cell.angle_alpha   90.00
_cell.angle_beta   90.00
_cell.angle_gamma   90.00
#
_symmetry.space_group_name_H-M   'P 1'
#
loop_
_entity.id
_entity.type
_entity.pdbx_description
1 polymer ?
#
loop_
_entity_poly.entity_id
_entity_poly.type
_entity_poly.pdbx_seq_one_letter_code
_entity_poly.pdbx_strand_id
1 'polypeptide(L)'
;MFSLTIICGFSFDAASQSKLPESSIKTVYIVPTSHYDFGFVEPPDLVRERAARHIDEVIRVAETNPNFRWTIESVWQINEWLKRQKSPTSVLPKDNAKIARLMKLIKSGQIALSTSWGSMHTDFMGAEELNRICY
;
A
#
# COMPACT_ATOMS: atom_id res chain seq x y z
N MET A 1 -18.39 -59.70 21.58
CA MET A 1 -18.07 -58.51 20.78
C MET A 1 -17.29 -57.56 21.70
N PHE A 2 -15.97 -57.62 21.66
CA PHE A 2 -15.10 -56.79 22.51
C PHE A 2 -14.91 -55.45 21.81
N SER A 3 -15.34 -54.35 22.44
CA SER A 3 -15.07 -53.01 21.95
C SER A 3 -13.80 -52.49 22.63
N LEU A 4 -12.73 -52.35 21.85
CA LEU A 4 -11.46 -51.79 22.30
C LEU A 4 -11.46 -50.29 22.04
N THR A 5 -11.66 -49.48 23.08
CA THR A 5 -11.52 -48.02 22.98
C THR A 5 -10.05 -47.66 23.17
N ILE A 6 -9.37 -47.27 22.09
CA ILE A 6 -8.03 -46.69 22.14
C ILE A 6 -8.18 -45.21 22.53
N ILE A 7 -7.77 -44.87 23.76
CA ILE A 7 -7.59 -43.48 24.20
C ILE A 7 -6.18 -43.07 23.78
N CYS A 8 -6.07 -42.33 22.66
CA CYS A 8 -4.85 -41.59 22.35
C CYS A 8 -4.74 -40.41 23.33
N GLY A 9 -3.92 -40.56 24.37
CA GLY A 9 -3.52 -39.45 25.21
C GLY A 9 -2.58 -38.53 24.43
N PHE A 10 -3.09 -37.42 23.92
CA PHE A 10 -2.23 -36.30 23.53
C PHE A 10 -1.76 -35.61 24.80
N SER A 11 -0.52 -35.90 25.23
CA SER A 11 0.20 -35.02 26.14
C SER A 11 0.49 -33.73 25.40
N PHE A 12 -0.29 -32.69 25.70
CA PHE A 12 0.15 -31.33 25.44
C PHE A 12 1.27 -31.03 26.44
N ASP A 13 2.51 -31.30 26.05
CA ASP A 13 3.64 -30.61 26.64
C ASP A 13 3.46 -29.13 26.29
N ALA A 14 2.82 -28.41 27.20
CA ALA A 14 2.77 -26.96 27.20
C ALA A 14 4.20 -26.47 27.37
N ALA A 15 4.93 -26.38 26.26
CA ALA A 15 6.19 -25.66 26.20
C ALA A 15 5.89 -24.28 26.78
N SER A 16 6.37 -24.02 28.00
CA SER A 16 6.18 -22.75 28.65
C SER A 16 6.86 -21.71 27.76
N GLN A 17 6.09 -20.93 27.02
CA GLN A 17 6.62 -19.77 26.33
C GLN A 17 7.12 -18.84 27.44
N SER A 18 8.43 -18.84 27.66
CA SER A 18 9.06 -17.94 28.62
C SER A 18 8.69 -16.52 28.23
N LYS A 19 8.04 -15.80 29.14
CA LYS A 19 7.66 -14.41 28.92
C LYS A 19 8.94 -13.62 28.61
N LEU A 20 8.98 -12.95 27.46
CA LEU A 20 10.11 -12.09 27.11
C LEU A 20 10.27 -11.01 28.20
N PRO A 21 11.51 -10.58 28.50
CA PRO A 21 11.75 -9.49 29.43
C PRO A 21 11.00 -8.23 28.97
N GLU A 22 10.57 -7.42 29.95
CA GLU A 22 9.85 -6.19 29.65
C GLU A 22 10.71 -5.23 28.81
N SER A 23 10.17 -4.78 27.68
CA SER A 23 10.87 -3.85 26.80
C SER A 23 10.75 -2.42 27.30
N SER A 24 11.84 -1.66 27.23
CA SER A 24 11.83 -0.22 27.48
C SER A 24 11.12 0.57 26.36
N ILE A 25 10.92 -0.03 25.18
CA ILE A 25 10.21 0.57 24.05
C ILE A 25 8.74 0.79 24.41
N LYS A 26 8.29 2.05 24.35
CA LYS A 26 6.91 2.43 24.72
C LYS A 26 5.95 2.47 23.54
N THR A 27 6.44 2.86 22.36
CA THR A 27 5.60 3.06 21.19
C THR A 27 6.32 2.60 19.93
N VAL A 28 5.60 1.88 19.08
CA VAL A 28 6.04 1.54 17.72
C VAL A 28 5.00 2.10 16.75
N TYR A 29 5.44 2.95 15.84
CA TYR A 29 4.60 3.48 14.77
C TYR A 29 4.73 2.59 13.54
N ILE A 30 3.59 2.15 13.01
CA ILE A 30 3.53 1.37 11.77
C ILE A 30 2.96 2.28 10.70
N VAL A 31 3.71 2.49 9.61
CA VAL A 31 3.31 3.31 8.47
C VAL A 31 3.24 2.43 7.23
N PRO A 32 2.06 1.92 6.86
CA PRO A 32 1.91 1.09 5.67
C PRO A 32 2.13 1.90 4.39
N THR A 33 2.95 1.38 3.49
CA THR A 33 3.20 1.96 2.17
C THR A 33 3.58 0.86 1.18
N SER A 34 3.64 1.21 -0.11
CA SER A 34 4.16 0.35 -1.17
C SER A 34 5.25 1.09 -1.91
N HIS A 35 6.39 0.43 -2.07
CA HIS A 35 7.47 0.88 -2.93
C HIS A 35 7.34 0.21 -4.31
N TYR A 36 7.40 0.99 -5.37
CA TYR A 36 7.31 0.48 -6.74
C TYR A 36 8.51 0.94 -7.58
N ASP A 37 9.43 0.01 -7.83
CA ASP A 37 10.60 0.25 -8.66
C ASP A 37 10.29 0.15 -10.15
N PHE A 38 10.58 1.23 -10.87
CA PHE A 38 10.30 1.32 -12.29
C PHE A 38 11.41 0.67 -13.12
N GLY A 39 11.14 -0.50 -13.71
CA GLY A 39 12.12 -1.16 -14.58
C GLY A 39 13.27 -1.85 -13.85
N PHE A 40 13.13 -2.14 -12.54
CA PHE A 40 14.15 -2.87 -11.79
C PHE A 40 14.10 -4.38 -12.09
N VAL A 41 13.04 -5.07 -11.65
CA VAL A 41 12.85 -6.51 -11.91
C VAL A 41 11.98 -6.75 -13.15
N GLU A 42 10.94 -5.95 -13.32
CA GLU A 42 9.92 -6.15 -14.35
C GLU A 42 9.88 -4.99 -15.35
N PRO A 43 9.42 -5.24 -16.59
CA PRO A 43 9.19 -4.18 -17.55
C PRO A 43 8.26 -3.09 -17.01
N PRO A 44 8.55 -1.81 -17.30
CA PRO A 44 7.72 -0.65 -16.99
C PRO A 44 6.21 -0.86 -17.10
N ASP A 45 5.72 -1.45 -18.19
CA ASP A 45 4.29 -1.57 -18.45
C ASP A 45 3.56 -2.45 -17.44
N LEU A 46 4.20 -3.53 -16.98
CA LEU A 46 3.62 -4.41 -15.97
C LEU A 46 3.57 -3.72 -14.60
N VAL A 47 4.60 -2.95 -14.26
CA VAL A 47 4.65 -2.16 -13.02
C VAL A 47 3.56 -1.09 -13.01
N ARG A 48 3.36 -0.38 -14.12
CA ARG A 48 2.30 0.64 -14.29
C ARG A 48 0.93 0.05 -14.02
N GLU A 49 0.60 -1.08 -14.65
CA GLU A 49 -0.71 -1.71 -14.50
C GLU A 49 -0.95 -2.16 -13.04
N ARG A 50 0.07 -2.77 -12.41
CA ARG A 50 -0.04 -3.23 -11.01
C ARG A 50 -0.21 -2.07 -10.04
N ALA A 51 0.63 -1.05 -10.13
CA ALA A 51 0.55 0.14 -9.27
C ALA A 51 -0.83 0.79 -9.39
N ALA A 52 -1.34 0.92 -10.62
CA ALA A 52 -2.65 1.49 -10.85
C ALA A 52 -3.79 0.61 -10.28
N ARG A 53 -3.75 -0.72 -10.45
CA ARG A 53 -4.74 -1.62 -9.81
C ARG A 53 -4.69 -1.57 -8.29
N HIS A 54 -3.50 -1.39 -7.72
CA HIS A 54 -3.33 -1.34 -6.28
C HIS A 54 -4.07 -0.17 -5.63
N ILE A 55 -4.20 0.98 -6.31
CA ILE A 55 -4.99 2.10 -5.80
C ILE A 55 -6.46 1.74 -5.61
N ASP A 56 -7.05 0.95 -6.53
CA ASP A 56 -8.43 0.48 -6.38
C ASP A 56 -8.59 -0.40 -5.12
N GLU A 57 -7.60 -1.25 -4.82
CA GLU A 57 -7.58 -2.08 -3.61
C GLU A 57 -7.38 -1.27 -2.33
N VAL A 58 -6.50 -0.28 -2.35
CA VAL A 58 -6.29 0.63 -1.21
C VAL A 58 -7.60 1.36 -0.87
N ILE A 59 -8.32 1.88 -1.87
CA ILE A 59 -9.63 2.52 -1.66
C ILE A 59 -10.61 1.52 -1.03
N ARG A 60 -10.71 0.31 -1.60
CA ARG A 60 -11.62 -0.74 -1.11
C ARG A 60 -11.32 -1.08 0.35
N VAL A 61 -10.06 -1.32 0.70
CA VAL A 61 -9.65 -1.69 2.06
C VAL A 61 -9.89 -0.54 3.02
N ALA A 62 -9.53 0.69 2.65
CA ALA A 62 -9.73 1.88 3.48
C ALA A 62 -11.22 2.11 3.79
N GLU A 63 -12.12 1.92 2.82
CA GLU A 63 -13.56 2.07 3.03
C GLU A 63 -14.14 0.96 3.91
N THR A 64 -13.59 -0.25 3.85
CA THR A 64 -14.03 -1.38 4.69
C THR A 64 -13.48 -1.33 6.12
N ASN A 65 -12.34 -0.67 6.33
CA ASN A 65 -11.66 -0.59 7.62
C ASN A 65 -11.28 0.87 7.96
N PRO A 66 -12.08 1.57 8.78
CA PRO A 66 -11.80 2.96 9.17
C PRO A 66 -10.46 3.19 9.90
N ASN A 67 -9.85 2.13 10.46
CA ASN A 67 -8.55 2.20 11.13
C ASN A 67 -7.38 1.96 10.17
N PHE A 68 -7.65 1.51 8.94
CA PHE A 68 -6.61 1.34 7.93
C PHE A 68 -5.97 2.69 7.62
N ARG A 69 -4.64 2.72 7.51
CA ARG A 69 -3.85 3.87 7.09
C ARG A 69 -2.93 3.45 5.97
N TRP A 70 -2.74 4.33 5.00
CA TRP A 70 -1.90 4.03 3.85
C TRP A 70 -1.22 5.27 3.29
N THR A 71 0.03 5.14 2.90
CA THR A 71 0.76 6.19 2.19
C THR A 71 1.02 5.74 0.75
N ILE A 72 0.47 6.49 -0.19
CA ILE A 72 0.81 6.40 -1.61
C ILE A 72 2.15 7.13 -1.80
N GLU A 73 3.16 6.38 -2.20
CA GLU A 73 4.57 6.83 -2.19
C GLU A 73 4.83 7.95 -3.19
N SER A 74 4.12 7.97 -4.32
CA SER A 74 4.49 8.82 -5.44
C SER A 74 3.33 9.23 -6.33
N VAL A 75 3.44 10.44 -6.88
CA VAL A 75 2.41 11.00 -7.77
C VAL A 75 2.30 10.20 -9.08
N TRP A 76 3.36 9.56 -9.57
CA TRP A 76 3.29 8.75 -10.78
C TRP A 76 2.27 7.60 -10.66
N GLN A 77 2.10 6.99 -9.49
CA GLN A 77 1.12 5.92 -9.27
C GLN A 77 -0.32 6.43 -9.49
N ILE A 78 -0.60 7.65 -9.01
CA ILE A 78 -1.88 8.33 -9.22
C ILE A 78 -2.05 8.66 -10.71
N ASN A 79 -1.00 9.13 -11.38
CA ASN A 79 -1.06 9.42 -12.82
C ASN A 79 -1.42 8.17 -13.64
N GLU A 80 -0.81 7.02 -13.37
CA GLU A 80 -1.14 5.77 -14.05
C GLU A 80 -2.56 5.29 -13.72
N TRP A 81 -3.01 5.43 -12.47
CA TRP A 81 -4.39 5.13 -12.10
C TRP A 81 -5.41 6.03 -12.81
N LEU A 82 -5.14 7.33 -12.93
CA LEU A 82 -5.99 8.29 -13.65
C LEU A 82 -6.01 8.02 -15.16
N LYS A 83 -4.90 7.59 -15.77
CA LYS A 83 -4.85 7.18 -17.18
C LYS A 83 -5.79 6.01 -17.48
N ARG A 84 -5.88 5.02 -16.59
CA ARG A 84 -6.83 3.89 -16.72
C ARG A 84 -8.30 4.33 -16.70
N GLN A 85 -8.61 5.49 -16.13
CA GLN A 85 -9.98 6.03 -16.10
C GLN A 85 -10.33 6.84 -17.37
N LYS A 86 -9.49 6.85 -18.42
CA LYS A 86 -9.76 7.55 -19.69
C LYS A 86 -10.33 6.63 -20.78
N SER A 87 -11.34 7.13 -21.50
CA SER A 87 -11.67 6.68 -22.87
C SER A 87 -10.84 7.53 -23.86
N PRO A 88 -10.51 7.05 -25.07
CA PRO A 88 -9.44 7.61 -25.92
C PRO A 88 -9.56 9.11 -26.31
N THR A 89 -10.68 9.78 -26.06
CA THR A 89 -10.98 11.13 -26.57
C THR A 89 -11.24 12.20 -25.50
N SER A 90 -11.00 11.93 -24.20
CA SER A 90 -11.30 12.91 -23.13
C SER A 90 -10.06 13.47 -22.43
N VAL A 91 -10.02 14.81 -22.27
CA VAL A 91 -9.04 15.54 -21.44
C VAL A 91 -9.30 15.42 -19.94
N LEU A 92 -10.46 14.88 -19.52
CA LEU A 92 -10.80 14.61 -18.12
C LEU A 92 -11.09 13.10 -17.87
N PRO A 93 -10.79 12.55 -16.68
CA PRO A 93 -11.12 11.16 -16.33
C PRO A 93 -12.64 10.90 -16.31
N LYS A 94 -13.10 9.72 -16.76
CA LYS A 94 -14.52 9.33 -16.77
C LYS A 94 -15.08 8.96 -15.38
N ASP A 95 -14.23 8.53 -14.45
CA ASP A 95 -14.68 7.99 -13.16
C ASP A 95 -14.56 9.02 -12.01
N ASN A 96 -15.32 10.11 -12.13
CA ASN A 96 -15.41 11.14 -11.09
C ASN A 96 -15.81 10.57 -9.73
N ALA A 97 -16.56 9.47 -9.70
CA ALA A 97 -16.98 8.79 -8.48
C ALA A 97 -15.79 8.15 -7.76
N LYS A 98 -14.94 7.39 -8.47
CA LYS A 98 -13.72 6.83 -7.87
C LYS A 98 -12.74 7.89 -7.42
N ILE A 99 -12.56 8.95 -8.22
CA ILE A 99 -11.70 10.08 -7.83
C ILE A 99 -12.23 10.73 -6.55
N ALA A 100 -13.54 10.99 -6.48
CA ALA A 100 -14.16 11.55 -5.28
C ALA A 100 -13.97 10.65 -4.05
N ARG A 101 -14.04 9.32 -4.21
CA ARG A 101 -13.77 8.35 -3.13
C ARG A 101 -12.33 8.46 -2.61
N LEU A 102 -11.34 8.42 -3.50
CA LEU A 102 -9.94 8.60 -3.11
C LEU A 102 -9.71 9.97 -2.44
N MET A 103 -10.25 11.04 -3.03
CA MET A 103 -10.12 12.39 -2.47
C MET A 103 -10.76 12.51 -1.08
N LYS A 104 -11.89 11.85 -0.82
CA LYS A 104 -12.50 11.80 0.51
C LYS A 104 -11.56 11.15 1.52
N LEU A 105 -10.95 10.02 1.17
CA LEU A 105 -10.00 9.31 2.03
C LEU A 105 -8.74 10.15 2.31
N ILE A 106 -8.22 10.84 1.29
CA ILE A 106 -7.09 11.77 1.45
C ILE A 106 -7.45 12.93 2.37
N LYS A 107 -8.58 13.61 2.11
CA LYS A 107 -9.04 14.75 2.93
C LYS A 107 -9.32 14.36 4.38
N SER A 108 -9.71 13.11 4.63
CA SER A 108 -9.92 12.59 5.98
C SER A 108 -8.62 12.23 6.73
N GLY A 109 -7.48 12.23 6.04
CA GLY A 109 -6.18 11.81 6.60
C GLY A 109 -6.01 10.29 6.70
N GLN A 110 -6.95 9.50 6.18
CA GLN A 110 -6.86 8.04 6.18
C GLN A 110 -5.82 7.54 5.15
N ILE A 111 -5.71 8.23 4.03
CA ILE A 111 -4.70 7.99 3.00
C ILE A 111 -3.82 9.23 2.88
N ALA A 112 -2.50 9.06 2.93
CA ALA A 112 -1.55 10.10 2.59
C ALA A 112 -1.06 9.92 1.14
N LEU A 113 -0.79 11.03 0.48
CA LEU A 113 -0.13 11.07 -0.83
C LEU A 113 1.15 11.89 -0.68
N SER A 114 2.28 11.29 -1.02
CA SER A 114 3.55 12.00 -1.16
C SER A 114 3.48 13.04 -2.27
N THR A 115 4.17 14.16 -2.10
CA THR A 115 4.30 15.21 -3.11
C THR A 115 5.39 14.91 -4.14
N SER A 116 6.24 13.90 -3.91
CA SER A 116 7.27 13.53 -4.87
C SER A 116 6.66 12.79 -6.07
N TRP A 117 7.13 13.11 -7.27
CA TRP A 117 6.73 12.43 -8.49
C TRP A 117 7.04 10.95 -8.44
N GLY A 118 8.20 10.59 -7.87
CA GLY A 118 8.75 9.25 -7.76
C GLY A 118 9.95 9.20 -6.80
N SER A 119 10.59 8.05 -6.69
CA SER A 119 11.72 7.76 -5.80
C SER A 119 13.05 7.82 -6.56
N MET A 120 13.33 8.98 -7.18
CA MET A 120 14.53 9.18 -7.98
C MET A 120 15.79 9.20 -7.09
N HIS A 121 16.88 8.63 -7.59
CA HIS A 121 18.19 8.72 -6.94
C HIS A 121 18.75 10.13 -7.07
N THR A 122 18.85 10.85 -5.94
CA THR A 122 19.29 12.24 -5.89
C THR A 122 20.71 12.44 -6.40
N ASP A 123 21.57 11.43 -6.31
CA ASP A 123 22.95 11.47 -6.84
C ASP A 123 23.01 11.63 -8.37
N PHE A 124 21.94 11.23 -9.08
CA PHE A 124 21.83 11.37 -10.53
C PHE A 124 20.97 12.57 -10.96
N MET A 125 20.41 13.32 -10.02
CA MET A 125 19.54 14.45 -10.32
C MET A 125 20.33 15.76 -10.32
N GLY A 126 20.09 16.61 -11.31
CA GLY A 126 20.54 17.99 -11.27
C GLY A 126 19.62 18.85 -10.38
N ALA A 127 20.04 20.10 -10.18
CA ALA A 127 19.29 21.05 -9.34
C ALA A 127 17.87 21.32 -9.88
N GLU A 128 17.71 21.37 -11.20
CA GLU A 128 16.40 21.58 -11.83
C GLU A 128 15.50 20.35 -11.70
N GLU A 129 16.04 19.15 -11.84
CA GLU A 129 15.28 17.91 -11.65
C GLU A 129 14.79 17.79 -10.20
N LEU A 130 15.62 18.15 -9.21
CA LEU A 130 15.22 18.17 -7.80
C LEU A 130 14.09 19.18 -7.55
N ASN A 131 14.15 20.37 -8.16
CA ASN A 131 13.06 21.35 -8.05
C ASN A 131 11.76 20.88 -8.71
N ARG A 132 11.84 20.03 -9.73
CA ARG A 132 10.69 19.52 -10.50
C ARG A 132 10.10 18.23 -9.98
N ILE A 133 10.73 17.58 -9.00
CA ILE A 133 10.23 16.31 -8.48
C ILE A 133 9.01 16.51 -7.57
N CYS A 134 8.85 17.67 -6.93
CA CYS A 134 7.76 17.95 -6.01
C CYS A 134 6.55 18.60 -6.70
N TYR A 135 5.34 18.20 -6.32
CA TYR A 135 4.04 18.69 -6.81
C TYR A 135 3.15 19.25 -5.69
#